data_AF-A0A962ULB7-F1
#
_entry.id   AF-A0A962ULB7-F1
#
_cell.length_a   1.000
_cell.length_b   1.000
_cell.length_c   1.000
_cell.angle_alpha   90.00
_cell.angle_beta   90.00
_cell.angle_gamma   90.00
#
_symmetry.space_group_name_H-M   'P 1'
#
loop_
_entity.id
_entity.type
_entity.pdbx_description
1 polymer ?
#
loop_
_entity_poly.entity_id
_entity_poly.type
_entity_poly.pdbx_seq_one_letter_code
_entity_poly.pdbx_strand_id
1 'polypeptide(L)'
;MTASAILLVIGGGVIAEVVVFFLLRALLGLSGKAGAMAVGLLALLVYVPWAILAWPGADIFAIHLAIYLTVAYALGMVGGSVGRQWHWAPALIVGFFVVVIATNVVFLGVAEQGITGVFARLLPEPRGAEVADSRFPGTVSHDFQKKEALYNDYLQQVE
;
A
#
# COMPACT_ATOMS: atom_id res chain seq x y z
N MET A 1 7.66 -9.50 7.51
CA MET A 1 6.79 -10.60 7.04
C MET A 1 7.46 -11.28 5.87
N THR A 2 7.38 -12.61 5.74
CA THR A 2 7.84 -13.33 4.54
C THR A 2 6.85 -13.13 3.38
N ALA A 3 7.30 -13.28 2.13
CA ALA A 3 6.44 -13.14 0.95
C ALA A 3 5.22 -14.07 0.98
N SER A 4 5.39 -15.31 1.47
CA SER A 4 4.31 -16.28 1.67
C SER A 4 3.28 -15.82 2.69
N ALA A 5 3.71 -15.17 3.78
CA ALA A 5 2.82 -14.63 4.80
C ALA A 5 1.98 -13.47 4.25
N ILE A 6 2.56 -12.61 3.40
CA ILE A 6 1.83 -11.51 2.74
C ILE A 6 0.73 -12.06 1.85
N LEU A 7 1.05 -13.06 1.01
CA LEU A 7 0.06 -13.70 0.14
C LEU A 7 -1.06 -14.37 0.93
N LEU A 8 -0.73 -15.01 2.05
CA LEU A 8 -1.73 -15.66 2.90
C LEU A 8 -2.65 -14.64 3.55
N VAL A 9 -2.12 -13.52 4.07
CA VAL A 9 -2.94 -12.46 4.68
C VAL A 9 -3.85 -11.82 3.63
N ILE A 10 -3.31 -11.42 2.47
CA ILE A 10 -4.10 -10.82 1.39
C ILE A 10 -5.16 -11.80 0.90
N GLY A 11 -4.76 -13.02 0.52
CA GLY A 11 -5.67 -14.03 0.01
C GLY A 11 -6.76 -14.41 1.03
N GLY A 12 -6.36 -14.59 2.29
CA GLY A 12 -7.29 -14.85 3.39
C GLY A 12 -8.26 -13.70 3.62
N GLY A 13 -7.79 -12.45 3.58
CA GLY A 13 -8.62 -11.25 3.68
C GLY A 13 -9.65 -11.15 2.54
N VAL A 14 -9.23 -11.40 1.31
CA VAL A 14 -10.12 -11.40 0.14
C VAL A 14 -11.21 -12.47 0.26
N ILE A 15 -10.84 -13.70 0.66
CA ILE A 15 -11.83 -14.76 0.89
C ILE A 15 -12.79 -14.37 2.01
N ALA A 16 -12.27 -13.79 3.10
CA ALA A 16 -13.10 -13.33 4.21
C ALA A 16 -14.09 -12.24 3.78
N GLU A 17 -13.68 -11.26 2.96
CA GLU A 17 -14.58 -10.24 2.41
C GLU A 17 -15.72 -10.83 1.59
N VAL A 18 -15.41 -11.81 0.72
CA VAL A 18 -16.41 -12.50 -0.08
C VAL A 18 -17.41 -13.24 0.82
N VAL A 19 -16.91 -13.98 1.82
CA VAL A 19 -17.75 -14.72 2.76
C VAL A 19 -18.63 -13.77 3.57
N VAL A 20 -18.05 -12.70 4.14
CA VAL A 20 -18.79 -11.68 4.91
C VAL A 20 -19.85 -11.02 4.03
N PHE A 21 -19.55 -10.69 2.78
CA PHE A 21 -20.52 -10.12 1.85
C PHE A 21 -21.76 -11.01 1.68
N PHE A 22 -21.55 -12.30 1.42
CA PHE A 22 -22.66 -13.24 1.28
C PHE A 22 -23.42 -13.43 2.59
N LEU A 23 -22.73 -13.49 3.74
CA LEU A 23 -23.37 -13.57 5.05
C LEU A 23 -24.22 -12.34 5.37
N LEU A 24 -23.72 -11.14 5.10
CA LEU A 24 -24.47 -9.91 5.30
C LEU A 24 -25.73 -9.87 4.41
N ARG A 25 -25.64 -10.37 3.18
CA ARG A 25 -26.82 -10.46 2.31
C ARG A 25 -27.80 -11.55 2.75
N ALA A 26 -27.31 -12.70 3.19
CA ALA A 26 -28.13 -13.83 3.60
C ALA A 26 -28.83 -13.58 4.95
N LEU A 27 -28.12 -13.02 5.92
CA LEU A 27 -28.61 -12.84 7.30
C LEU A 27 -29.34 -11.50 7.50
N LEU A 28 -28.84 -10.42 6.90
CA LEU A 28 -29.37 -9.07 7.09
C LEU A 28 -30.17 -8.55 5.89
N GLY A 29 -30.27 -9.34 4.80
CA GLY A 29 -31.04 -8.96 3.61
C GLY A 29 -30.51 -7.71 2.89
N LEU A 30 -29.24 -7.35 3.09
CA LEU A 30 -28.69 -6.11 2.53
C LEU A 30 -28.69 -6.14 1.00
N SER A 31 -28.94 -4.97 0.40
CA SER A 31 -28.74 -4.78 -1.04
C SER A 31 -27.25 -4.96 -1.39
N GLY A 32 -26.93 -5.37 -2.62
CA GLY A 32 -25.53 -5.61 -3.00
C GLY A 32 -24.61 -4.41 -2.81
N LYS A 33 -25.11 -3.19 -3.05
CA LYS A 33 -24.36 -1.95 -2.80
C LYS A 33 -24.13 -1.71 -1.31
N ALA A 34 -25.16 -1.91 -0.48
CA ALA A 34 -25.06 -1.73 0.97
C ALA A 34 -24.14 -2.80 1.62
N GLY A 35 -24.26 -4.05 1.19
CA GLY A 35 -23.38 -5.14 1.64
C GLY A 35 -21.92 -4.87 1.29
N ALA A 36 -21.64 -4.39 0.08
CA ALA A 36 -20.29 -4.04 -0.35
C ALA A 36 -19.70 -2.87 0.41
N MET A 37 -20.50 -1.82 0.65
CA MET A 37 -20.08 -0.69 1.48
C MET A 37 -19.77 -1.15 2.91
N ALA A 38 -20.60 -2.02 3.49
CA ALA A 38 -20.37 -2.57 4.82
C ALA A 38 -19.07 -3.41 4.87
N VAL A 39 -18.81 -4.24 3.86
CA VAL A 39 -17.56 -5.01 3.77
C VAL A 39 -16.35 -4.10 3.65
N GLY A 40 -16.38 -3.09 2.78
CA GLY A 40 -15.27 -2.14 2.65
C GLY A 40 -15.01 -1.35 3.92
N LEU A 41 -16.07 -0.92 4.63
CA LEU A 41 -15.94 -0.26 5.93
C LEU A 41 -15.38 -1.21 7.00
N LEU A 42 -15.82 -2.47 7.03
CA LEU A 42 -15.28 -3.49 7.93
C LEU A 42 -13.81 -3.76 7.65
N ALA A 43 -13.40 -3.84 6.38
CA ALA A 43 -12.01 -4.00 6.00
C ALA A 43 -11.15 -2.85 6.54
N LEU A 44 -11.62 -1.61 6.44
CA LEU A 44 -10.96 -0.45 7.03
C LEU A 44 -10.89 -0.55 8.57
N LEU A 45 -12.01 -0.83 9.21
CA LEU A 45 -12.11 -0.89 10.67
C LEU A 45 -11.30 -2.03 11.29
N VAL A 46 -11.04 -3.11 10.54
CA VAL A 46 -10.24 -4.23 11.03
C VAL A 46 -8.78 -4.05 10.64
N TYR A 47 -8.49 -3.77 9.37
CA TYR A 47 -7.13 -3.74 8.87
C TYR A 47 -6.35 -2.51 9.35
N VAL A 48 -6.97 -1.32 9.38
CA VAL A 48 -6.25 -0.09 9.75
C VAL A 48 -5.79 -0.12 11.21
N PRO A 49 -6.62 -0.48 12.21
CA PRO A 49 -6.14 -0.59 13.59
C PRO A 49 -5.06 -1.66 13.76
N TRP A 50 -5.22 -2.80 13.09
CA TRP A 50 -4.19 -3.84 13.12
C TRP A 50 -2.86 -3.34 12.53
N ALA A 51 -2.91 -2.62 11.41
CA ALA A 51 -1.73 -2.05 10.76
C ALA A 51 -1.07 -0.95 11.59
N ILE A 52 -1.83 -0.18 12.38
CA ILE A 52 -1.26 0.80 13.32
C ILE A 52 -0.45 0.09 14.43
N LEU A 53 -0.91 -1.07 14.90
CA LEU A 53 -0.26 -1.82 15.98
C LEU A 53 0.94 -2.65 15.51
N ALA A 54 0.80 -3.34 14.38
CA ALA A 54 1.82 -4.27 13.87
C ALA A 54 2.79 -3.63 12.85
N TRP A 55 2.47 -2.42 12.38
CA TRP A 55 3.13 -1.64 11.33
C TRP A 55 3.96 -2.48 10.34
N PRO A 56 3.32 -3.04 9.29
CA PRO A 56 4.01 -3.87 8.32
C PRO A 56 4.90 -3.07 7.35
N GLY A 57 4.83 -1.73 7.39
CA GLY A 57 5.44 -0.83 6.41
C GLY A 57 4.40 -0.20 5.48
N ALA A 58 4.66 1.03 5.03
CA ALA A 58 3.71 1.85 4.29
C ALA A 58 3.28 1.21 2.95
N ASP A 59 4.22 0.60 2.21
CA ASP A 59 3.92 -0.02 0.92
C ASP A 59 3.05 -1.27 1.07
N ILE A 60 3.37 -2.12 2.05
CA ILE A 60 2.58 -3.32 2.36
C ILE A 60 1.18 -2.92 2.81
N PHE A 61 1.07 -1.90 3.66
CA PHE A 61 -0.22 -1.33 4.07
C PHE A 61 -1.05 -0.85 2.88
N ALA A 62 -0.45 -0.09 1.97
CA ALA A 62 -1.12 0.46 0.80
C ALA A 62 -1.67 -0.65 -0.13
N ILE A 63 -0.89 -1.70 -0.36
CA ILE A 63 -1.31 -2.82 -1.22
C ILE A 63 -2.53 -3.56 -0.63
N HIS A 64 -2.52 -3.87 0.67
CA HIS A 64 -3.65 -4.52 1.31
C HIS A 64 -4.91 -3.66 1.22
N LEU A 65 -4.76 -2.37 1.53
CA LEU A 65 -5.87 -1.41 1.47
C LEU A 65 -6.47 -1.31 0.07
N ALA A 66 -5.62 -1.21 -0.95
CA ALA A 66 -6.03 -1.13 -2.34
C ALA A 66 -6.80 -2.39 -2.78
N ILE A 67 -6.28 -3.58 -2.44
CA ILE A 67 -6.88 -4.86 -2.83
C ILE A 67 -8.25 -5.04 -2.15
N TYR A 68 -8.33 -4.87 -0.83
CA TYR A 68 -9.58 -5.04 -0.07
C TYR A 68 -10.67 -4.08 -0.54
N LEU A 69 -10.34 -2.80 -0.69
CA LEU A 69 -11.32 -1.82 -1.20
C LEU A 69 -11.76 -2.12 -2.64
N THR A 70 -10.85 -2.59 -3.50
CA THR A 70 -11.18 -2.98 -4.88
C THR A 70 -12.09 -4.21 -4.92
N VAL A 71 -11.87 -5.19 -4.05
CA VAL A 71 -12.68 -6.40 -3.93
C VAL A 71 -14.06 -6.08 -3.39
N ALA A 72 -14.16 -5.33 -2.29
CA ALA A 72 -15.42 -4.83 -1.74
C ALA A 72 -16.22 -4.07 -2.81
N TYR A 73 -15.54 -3.21 -3.58
CA TYR A 73 -16.14 -2.50 -4.68
C TYR A 73 -16.67 -3.43 -5.78
N ALA A 74 -15.88 -4.42 -6.21
CA ALA A 74 -16.28 -5.41 -7.21
C ALA A 74 -17.51 -6.23 -6.78
N LEU A 75 -17.57 -6.62 -5.50
CA LEU A 75 -18.73 -7.29 -4.91
C LEU A 75 -20.00 -6.42 -4.99
N GLY A 76 -19.85 -5.10 -4.82
CA GLY A 76 -20.95 -4.14 -4.94
C GLY A 76 -21.52 -4.04 -6.35
N MET A 77 -20.66 -4.16 -7.36
CA MET A 77 -21.09 -4.23 -8.76
C MET A 77 -21.85 -5.52 -9.06
N VAL A 78 -21.31 -6.68 -8.64
CA VAL A 78 -21.93 -8.00 -8.87
C VAL A 78 -23.26 -8.14 -8.12
N GLY A 79 -23.36 -7.57 -6.91
CA GLY A 79 -24.56 -7.65 -6.10
C GLY A 79 -25.66 -6.64 -6.48
N GLY A 80 -25.39 -5.68 -7.35
CA GLY A 80 -26.37 -4.73 -7.87
C GLY A 80 -26.99 -5.23 -9.17
N SER A 81 -28.28 -4.93 -9.42
CA SER A 81 -28.87 -5.13 -10.74
C SER A 81 -28.05 -4.36 -11.77
N VAL A 82 -27.45 -5.07 -12.72
CA VAL A 82 -26.63 -4.52 -13.82
C VAL A 82 -27.54 -3.73 -14.77
N GLY A 83 -27.91 -2.52 -14.38
CA GLY A 83 -28.64 -1.56 -15.20
C GLY A 83 -27.64 -0.70 -15.97
N ARG A 84 -27.68 -0.84 -17.30
CA ARG A 84 -27.15 -0.04 -18.45
C ARG A 84 -26.49 1.34 -18.22
N GLN A 85 -25.70 1.55 -17.18
CA GLN A 85 -24.92 2.77 -16.98
C GLN A 85 -23.48 2.36 -16.71
N TRP A 86 -22.62 2.66 -17.68
CA TRP A 86 -21.19 2.48 -17.59
C TRP A 86 -20.66 3.28 -16.39
N HIS A 87 -20.19 2.58 -15.36
CA HIS A 87 -19.63 3.22 -14.18
C HIS A 87 -18.21 3.72 -14.53
N TRP A 88 -18.08 4.99 -14.87
CA TRP A 88 -16.79 5.65 -15.14
C TRP A 88 -15.94 5.79 -13.86
N ALA A 89 -16.58 5.87 -12.70
CA ALA A 89 -15.93 5.98 -11.39
C ALA A 89 -14.95 4.82 -11.07
N PRO A 90 -15.28 3.53 -11.27
CA PRO A 90 -14.32 2.45 -11.06
C PRO A 90 -13.20 2.41 -12.07
N ALA A 91 -13.48 2.70 -13.34
CA ALA A 91 -12.43 2.80 -14.34
C ALA A 91 -11.41 3.90 -13.95
N LEU A 92 -11.89 5.01 -13.39
CA LEU A 92 -11.05 6.09 -12.87
C LEU A 92 -10.22 5.66 -11.66
N ILE A 93 -10.81 4.96 -10.69
CA ILE A 93 -10.10 4.45 -9.51
C ILE A 93 -9.02 3.44 -9.92
N VAL A 94 -9.35 2.48 -10.79
CA VAL A 94 -8.39 1.51 -11.33
C VAL A 94 -7.26 2.22 -12.08
N GLY A 95 -7.58 3.17 -12.95
CA GLY A 95 -6.59 3.96 -13.67
C GLY A 95 -5.66 4.73 -12.72
N PHE A 96 -6.22 5.35 -11.67
CA PHE A 96 -5.43 6.01 -10.63
C PHE A 96 -4.46 5.05 -9.95
N PHE A 97 -4.92 3.88 -9.51
CA PHE A 97 -4.06 2.89 -8.86
C PHE A 97 -2.98 2.33 -9.80
N VAL A 98 -3.30 2.13 -11.09
CA VAL A 98 -2.30 1.71 -12.09
C VAL A 98 -1.16 2.73 -12.19
N VAL A 99 -1.49 4.03 -12.23
CA VAL A 99 -0.48 5.11 -12.26
C VAL A 99 0.37 5.12 -10.98
N VAL A 100 -0.27 4.99 -9.81
CA VAL A 100 0.42 4.93 -8.51
C VAL A 100 1.38 3.74 -8.46
N ILE A 101 0.92 2.55 -8.85
CA ILE A 101 1.74 1.33 -8.87
C ILE A 101 2.91 1.48 -9.83
N ALA A 102 2.67 1.96 -11.05
CA ALA A 102 3.74 2.18 -12.02
C ALA A 102 4.81 3.15 -11.50
N THR A 103 4.37 4.24 -10.87
CA THR A 103 5.27 5.23 -10.26
C THR A 103 6.07 4.62 -9.11
N ASN A 104 5.42 3.83 -8.24
CA ASN A 104 6.08 3.17 -7.11
C ASN A 104 7.13 2.15 -7.58
N VAL A 105 6.81 1.35 -8.61
CA VAL A 105 7.77 0.41 -9.22
C VAL A 105 9.00 1.14 -9.76
N VAL A 106 8.82 2.30 -10.40
CA VAL A 106 9.95 3.12 -10.85
C VAL A 106 10.79 3.61 -9.68
N PHE A 107 10.16 4.15 -8.63
CA PHE A 107 10.89 4.61 -7.44
C PHE A 107 11.62 3.50 -6.71
N LEU A 108 11.01 2.33 -6.56
CA LEU A 108 11.63 1.16 -5.95
C LEU A 108 12.86 0.72 -6.76
N GLY A 109 12.73 0.64 -8.09
CA GLY A 109 13.84 0.33 -8.98
C GLY A 109 15.00 1.32 -8.84
N VAL A 110 14.71 2.62 -8.76
CA VAL A 110 15.72 3.65 -8.52
C VAL A 110 16.34 3.50 -7.13
N ALA A 111 15.55 3.19 -6.10
CA ALA A 111 16.06 3.04 -4.74
C ALA A 111 17.02 1.84 -4.60
N GLU A 112 16.70 0.71 -5.24
CA GLU A 112 17.50 -0.52 -5.19
C GLU A 112 18.73 -0.46 -6.11
N GLN A 113 18.56 0.04 -7.33
CA GLN A 113 19.57 -0.07 -8.38
C GLN A 113 20.29 1.24 -8.68
N GLY A 114 19.79 2.35 -8.15
CA GLY A 114 20.24 3.70 -8.49
C GLY A 114 19.68 4.16 -9.83
N ILE A 115 19.93 5.42 -10.16
CA ILE A 115 19.61 6.01 -11.46
C ILE A 115 20.56 5.41 -12.51
N THR A 116 20.04 4.49 -13.31
CA THR A 116 20.80 3.79 -14.36
C THR A 116 20.13 3.95 -15.74
N GLY A 117 20.84 3.59 -16.82
CA GLY A 117 20.27 3.53 -18.17
C GLY A 117 19.82 4.88 -18.74
N VAL A 118 18.56 4.94 -19.22
CA VAL A 118 17.98 6.16 -19.83
C VAL A 118 17.91 7.35 -18.88
N PHE A 119 17.70 7.09 -17.59
CA PHE A 119 17.64 8.15 -16.58
C PHE A 119 19.03 8.74 -16.29
N ALA A 120 20.08 7.93 -16.36
CA ALA A 120 21.46 8.42 -16.19
C ALA A 120 21.89 9.35 -17.35
N ARG A 121 21.38 9.12 -18.57
CA ARG A 121 21.63 10.00 -19.73
C ARG A 121 20.92 11.35 -19.65
N LEU A 122 19.89 11.45 -18.81
CA LEU A 122 19.19 12.71 -18.56
C LEU A 122 19.96 13.60 -17.57
N LEU A 123 20.89 13.02 -16.81
CA LEU A 123 21.72 13.75 -15.86
C LEU A 123 22.95 14.37 -16.55
N PRO A 124 23.36 15.58 -16.15
CA PRO A 124 24.57 16.21 -16.67
C PRO A 124 25.83 15.43 -16.25
N GLU A 125 26.84 15.41 -17.13
CA GLU A 125 28.09 14.71 -16.86
C GLU A 125 28.82 15.30 -15.64
N PRO A 126 29.29 14.44 -14.71
CA PRO A 126 29.92 14.90 -13.47
C PRO A 126 31.25 15.61 -13.77
N ARG A 127 31.34 16.88 -13.36
CA ARG A 127 32.59 17.66 -13.44
C ARG A 127 33.39 17.51 -12.15
N GLY A 128 34.37 16.60 -12.16
CA GLY A 128 35.50 16.59 -11.22
C GLY A 128 35.29 16.02 -9.81
N ALA A 129 34.17 15.37 -9.52
CA ALA A 129 33.91 14.74 -8.21
C ALA A 129 33.47 13.28 -8.34
N GLU A 130 33.65 12.51 -7.27
CA GLU A 130 33.20 11.13 -7.12
C GLU A 130 31.68 11.04 -7.41
N VAL A 131 31.28 10.08 -8.25
CA VAL A 131 29.89 9.94 -8.71
C VAL A 131 29.02 9.58 -7.51
N ALA A 132 28.04 10.43 -7.19
CA ALA A 132 27.11 10.18 -6.09
C ALA A 132 26.32 8.88 -6.34
N ASP A 133 26.36 7.95 -5.38
CA ASP A 133 25.51 6.76 -5.43
C ASP A 133 24.07 7.16 -5.08
N SER A 134 23.20 7.06 -6.09
CA SER A 134 21.76 7.34 -5.95
C SER A 134 20.96 6.21 -5.30
N ARG A 135 21.59 5.05 -5.02
CA ARG A 135 20.93 3.98 -4.26
C ARG A 135 20.66 4.41 -2.84
N PHE A 136 19.53 3.95 -2.30
CA PHE A 136 19.33 4.05 -0.86
C PHE A 136 20.25 3.04 -0.16
N PRO A 137 21.07 3.46 0.83
CA PRO A 137 22.01 2.56 1.53
C PRO A 137 21.33 1.53 2.44
N GLY A 138 20.01 1.38 2.34
CA GLY A 138 19.18 0.56 3.22
C GLY A 138 18.76 1.30 4.49
N THR A 139 18.04 0.60 5.35
CA THR A 139 17.67 1.10 6.68
C THR A 139 18.83 0.86 7.65
N VAL A 140 19.26 1.92 8.37
CA VAL A 140 20.22 1.77 9.47
C VAL A 140 19.53 0.95 10.56
N SER A 141 20.15 -0.15 11.00
CA SER A 141 19.52 -1.18 11.84
C SER A 141 19.10 -0.74 13.26
N HIS A 142 19.12 0.55 13.58
CA HIS A 142 18.78 1.09 14.90
C HIS A 142 18.06 2.45 14.84
N ASP A 143 17.30 2.74 13.78
CA ASP A 143 16.57 4.01 13.61
C ASP A 143 15.30 4.15 14.49
N PHE A 144 15.30 3.48 15.64
CA PHE A 144 14.29 3.69 16.67
C PHE A 144 14.69 4.89 17.52
N GLN A 145 14.31 6.09 17.11
CA GLN A 145 14.17 7.28 17.99
C GLN A 145 15.38 7.65 18.88
N LYS A 146 16.60 7.17 18.59
CA LYS A 146 17.80 7.47 19.39
C LYS A 146 18.31 8.90 19.22
N LYS A 147 17.63 9.76 18.47
CA LYS A 147 18.08 11.13 18.24
C LYS A 147 18.17 11.93 19.55
N GLU A 148 17.28 11.71 20.50
CA GLU A 148 17.32 12.39 21.80
C GLU A 148 18.47 11.86 22.68
N ALA A 149 18.63 10.54 22.79
CA ALA A 149 19.73 9.94 23.55
C ALA A 149 21.12 10.30 22.96
N LEU A 150 21.26 10.26 21.63
CA LEU A 150 22.50 10.65 20.95
C LEU A 150 22.79 12.16 21.04
N TYR A 151 21.75 13.00 21.06
CA TYR A 151 21.89 14.43 21.27
C TYR A 151 22.32 14.76 22.70
N ASN A 152 21.77 14.07 23.69
CA ASN A 152 22.14 14.23 25.10
C ASN A 152 23.57 13.73 25.38
N ASP A 153 23.99 12.62 24.77
CA ASP A 153 25.37 12.13 24.84
C ASP A 153 26.37 13.11 24.23
N TYR A 154 26.00 13.80 23.14
CA TYR A 154 26.82 14.87 22.55
C TYR A 154 26.94 16.07 23.48
N LEU A 155 25.84 16.52 24.10
CA LEU A 155 25.89 17.62 25.06
C LEU A 155 26.82 17.32 26.23
N GLN A 156 26.83 16.10 26.76
CA GLN A 156 27.75 15.68 27.83
C GLN A 156 29.23 15.64 27.43
N GLN A 157 29.54 15.58 26.13
CA GLN A 157 30.93 15.57 25.65
C GLN A 157 31.45 16.98 25.35
N VAL A 158 30.55 17.97 25.23
CA VAL A 158 30.88 19.32 24.74
C VAL A 158 30.66 20.40 25.81
N GLU A 159 29.80 20.15 26.80
CA GLU A 159 29.71 20.92 28.06
C GLU A 159 30.56 20.30 29.17
#